data_AF-A0A345NPI0-F1
#
_entry.id   AF-A0A345NPI0-F1
#
_cell.length_a   1.000
_cell.length_b   1.000
_cell.length_c   1.000
_cell.angle_alpha   90.00
_cell.angle_beta   90.00
_cell.angle_gamma   90.00
#
_symmetry.space_group_name_H-M   'P 1'
#
loop_
_entity.id
_entity.type
_entity.pdbx_description
1 polymer ?
#
loop_
_entity_poly.entity_id
_entity_poly.type
_entity_poly.pdbx_seq_one_letter_code
_entity_poly.pdbx_strand_id
1 'polypeptide(L)'
;MQALRHGQIDAALVRTSPPADPAHSDLVSLTLFTEKLVAALPATDSRAQQTSVTLQELSEGPLAVCATAPTATADLWAHHGPSPRTVRVANTDEWLARITLG
;
A
#
# COMPACT_ATOMS: atom_id res chain seq x y z
N MET A 1 -9.78 -16.49 4.30
CA MET A 1 -9.43 -17.73 5.03
C MET A 1 -10.58 -18.73 5.09
N GLN A 2 -11.83 -18.32 5.31
CA GLN A 2 -12.97 -19.24 5.36
C GLN A 2 -13.14 -20.11 4.10
N ALA A 3 -12.98 -19.53 2.89
CA ALA A 3 -13.08 -20.28 1.63
C ALA A 3 -12.02 -21.40 1.49
N LEU A 4 -10.77 -21.17 1.95
CA LEU A 4 -9.72 -22.21 1.99
C LEU A 4 -10.16 -23.38 2.88
N ARG A 5 -10.68 -23.07 4.08
CA ARG A 5 -11.07 -24.09 5.07
C ARG A 5 -12.26 -24.94 4.62
N HIS A 6 -13.17 -24.36 3.86
CA HIS A 6 -14.32 -25.10 3.30
C HIS A 6 -13.98 -25.80 1.98
N GLY A 7 -12.71 -25.78 1.54
CA GLY A 7 -12.30 -26.37 0.27
C GLY A 7 -12.92 -25.70 -0.96
N GLN A 8 -13.40 -24.46 -0.83
CA GLN A 8 -13.95 -23.69 -1.95
C GLN A 8 -12.85 -23.12 -2.86
N ILE A 9 -11.65 -22.93 -2.31
CA ILE A 9 -10.42 -22.59 -3.03
C ILE A 9 -9.27 -23.41 -2.45
N ASP A 10 -8.30 -23.78 -3.27
CA ASP A 10 -7.15 -24.60 -2.86
C ASP A 10 -5.98 -23.75 -2.32
N ALA A 11 -5.86 -22.52 -2.80
CA ALA A 11 -4.79 -21.60 -2.44
C ALA A 11 -5.27 -20.14 -2.52
N ALA A 12 -4.62 -19.26 -1.76
CA ALA A 12 -4.84 -17.82 -1.81
C ALA A 12 -3.51 -17.07 -1.89
N LEU A 13 -3.42 -16.12 -2.81
CA LEU A 13 -2.33 -15.15 -2.84
C LEU A 13 -2.77 -13.90 -2.09
N VAL A 14 -2.04 -13.56 -1.03
CA VAL A 14 -2.34 -12.42 -0.17
C VAL A 14 -1.12 -11.52 -0.04
N ARG A 15 -1.33 -10.21 0.12
CA ARG A 15 -0.24 -9.24 0.31
C ARG A 15 0.24 -9.16 1.76
N THR A 16 -0.67 -9.35 2.70
CA THR A 16 -0.35 -9.33 4.13
C THR A 16 -0.43 -10.73 4.68
N SER A 17 0.53 -11.10 5.51
CA SER A 17 0.42 -12.31 6.32
C SER A 17 -0.88 -12.25 7.12
N PRO A 18 -1.71 -13.31 7.10
CA PRO A 18 -2.83 -13.36 8.00
C PRO A 18 -2.34 -13.24 9.46
N PRO A 19 -3.11 -12.63 10.36
CA PRO A 19 -2.77 -12.63 11.76
C PRO A 19 -2.55 -14.07 12.24
N ALA A 20 -1.62 -14.25 13.17
CA ALA A 20 -1.41 -15.53 13.84
C ALA A 20 -2.67 -15.89 14.64
N ASP A 21 -3.61 -16.57 13.99
CA ASP A 21 -4.84 -17.05 14.59
C ASP A 21 -4.69 -18.55 14.85
N PRO A 22 -4.79 -19.01 16.11
CA PRO A 22 -4.76 -20.45 16.41
C PRO A 22 -5.84 -21.25 15.66
N ALA A 23 -6.95 -20.61 15.25
CA ALA A 23 -7.97 -21.21 14.39
C ALA A 23 -7.53 -21.45 12.93
N HIS A 24 -6.30 -21.08 12.57
CA HIS A 24 -5.69 -21.25 11.24
C HIS A 24 -4.41 -22.09 11.27
N SER A 25 -4.22 -22.89 12.33
CA SER A 25 -3.05 -23.77 12.52
C SER A 25 -2.92 -24.88 11.47
N ASP A 26 -3.98 -25.16 10.71
CA ASP A 26 -4.03 -26.10 9.59
C ASP A 26 -3.55 -25.51 8.25
N LEU A 27 -3.32 -24.20 8.17
CA LEU A 27 -2.96 -23.50 6.95
C LEU A 27 -1.45 -23.22 6.91
N VAL A 28 -0.83 -23.51 5.76
CA VAL A 28 0.58 -23.20 5.50
C VAL A 28 0.67 -21.91 4.70
N SER A 29 1.52 -20.98 5.13
CA SER A 29 1.82 -19.74 4.42
C SER A 29 3.28 -19.71 4.01
N LEU A 30 3.55 -19.32 2.76
CA LEU A 30 4.90 -19.13 2.24
C LEU A 30 5.05 -17.73 1.66
N THR A 31 6.11 -17.02 2.08
CA THR A 31 6.47 -15.75 1.45
C THR A 31 7.04 -16.01 0.06
N LEU A 32 6.34 -15.54 -0.97
CA LEU A 32 6.80 -15.69 -2.35
C LEU A 32 7.86 -14.64 -2.72
N PHE A 33 7.63 -13.39 -2.35
CA PHE A 33 8.55 -12.28 -2.57
C PHE A 33 8.19 -11.10 -1.67
N THR A 34 9.08 -10.11 -1.62
CA THR A 34 8.83 -8.80 -1.02
C THR A 34 8.86 -7.72 -2.09
N GLU A 35 8.02 -6.70 -1.94
CA GLU A 35 7.95 -5.56 -2.84
C GLU A 35 8.51 -4.32 -2.13
N LYS A 36 9.25 -3.50 -2.87
CA LYS A 36 9.59 -2.15 -2.39
C LYS A 36 8.41 -1.23 -2.64
N LEU A 37 8.11 -0.36 -1.67
CA LEU A 37 7.15 0.72 -1.89
C LEU A 37 7.71 1.70 -2.93
N VAL A 38 6.84 2.13 -3.84
CA VAL A 38 7.15 3.10 -4.89
C VAL A 38 6.22 4.28 -4.72
N ALA A 39 6.79 5.49 -4.76
CA ALA A 39 6.02 6.72 -4.83
C ALA A 39 5.72 7.04 -6.29
N ALA A 40 4.46 7.36 -6.60
CA ALA A 40 4.06 7.90 -7.89
C ALA A 40 3.84 9.41 -7.74
N LEU A 41 4.42 10.17 -8.67
CA LEU A 41 4.38 11.63 -8.69
C LEU A 41 3.91 12.11 -10.06
N PRO A 42 3.26 13.28 -10.15
CA PRO A 42 2.99 13.88 -11.45
C PRO A 42 4.30 14.17 -12.19
N ALA A 43 4.33 13.99 -13.51
CA ALA A 43 5.53 14.21 -14.32
C ALA A 43 6.05 15.65 -14.27
N THR A 44 5.20 16.61 -13.89
CA THR A 44 5.54 18.02 -13.70
C THR A 44 6.18 18.31 -12.33
N ASP A 45 6.16 17.36 -11.39
CA ASP A 45 6.85 17.47 -10.10
C ASP A 45 8.36 17.33 -10.34
N SER A 46 9.15 18.26 -9.80
CA SER A 46 10.62 18.25 -9.98
C SER A 46 11.28 17.00 -9.40
N ARG A 47 10.65 16.36 -8.40
CA ARG A 47 11.11 15.12 -7.78
C ARG A 47 10.89 13.90 -8.68
N ALA A 48 10.03 13.99 -9.71
CA ALA A 48 9.81 12.88 -10.65
C ALA A 48 11.06 12.50 -11.47
N GLN A 49 12.07 13.39 -11.51
CA GLN A 49 13.37 13.10 -12.15
C GLN A 49 14.36 12.41 -11.21
N GLN A 50 14.00 12.21 -9.94
CA GLN A 50 14.84 11.56 -8.95
C GLN A 50 14.57 10.06 -8.92
N THR A 51 15.59 9.27 -8.60
CA THR A 51 15.49 7.81 -8.47
C THR A 51 14.83 7.36 -7.16
N SER A 52 14.68 8.28 -6.21
CA SER A 52 14.08 8.05 -4.89
C SER A 52 13.54 9.35 -4.33
N VAL A 53 12.54 9.27 -3.46
CA VAL A 53 12.05 10.38 -2.64
C VAL A 53 11.96 9.94 -1.19
N THR A 54 12.12 10.89 -0.28
CA THR A 54 12.01 10.67 1.16
C THR A 54 10.57 10.78 1.63
N LEU A 55 10.26 10.14 2.76
CA LEU A 55 8.97 10.33 3.41
C LEU A 55 8.76 11.79 3.82
N GLN A 56 9.82 12.49 4.25
CA GLN A 56 9.73 13.90 4.62
C GLN A 56 9.29 14.77 3.45
N GLU A 57 9.87 14.61 2.26
CA GLU A 57 9.44 15.35 1.06
C GLU A 57 7.98 15.03 0.69
N LEU A 58 7.57 13.76 0.84
CA LEU A 58 6.20 13.35 0.57
C LEU A 58 5.19 13.91 1.59
N SER A 59 5.61 14.33 2.78
CA SER A 59 4.70 14.94 3.76
C SER A 59 4.44 16.43 3.57
N GLU A 60 5.18 17.09 2.66
CA GLU A 60 5.00 18.51 2.34
C GLU A 60 3.71 18.78 1.54
N GLY A 61 3.12 17.74 0.95
CA GLY A 61 1.93 17.83 0.09
C GLY A 61 0.84 16.82 0.44
N PRO A 62 -0.31 16.88 -0.28
CA PRO A 62 -1.36 15.87 -0.14
C PRO A 62 -0.87 14.52 -0.69
N LEU A 63 -1.21 13.44 0.01
CA LEU A 63 -0.90 12.07 -0.39
C LEU A 63 -2.19 11.33 -0.78
N ALA A 64 -2.30 10.94 -2.04
CA ALA A 64 -3.38 10.07 -2.49
C ALA A 64 -3.12 8.62 -2.02
N VAL A 65 -4.07 8.06 -1.26
CA VAL A 65 -4.00 6.68 -0.73
C VAL A 65 -5.20 5.87 -1.20
N CYS A 66 -4.94 4.70 -1.78
CA CYS A 66 -6.00 3.80 -2.23
C CYS A 66 -6.78 3.25 -1.03
N ALA A 67 -8.10 3.38 -1.05
CA ALA A 67 -8.96 2.99 0.07
C ALA A 67 -9.17 1.47 0.18
N THR A 68 -9.09 0.76 -0.94
CA THR A 68 -9.46 -0.66 -1.05
C THR A 68 -8.27 -1.60 -0.89
N ALA A 69 -7.08 -1.18 -1.29
CA ALA A 69 -5.86 -1.94 -1.12
C ALA A 69 -4.66 -1.00 -0.82
N PRO A 70 -4.68 -0.28 0.32
CA PRO A 70 -3.56 0.59 0.68
C PRO A 70 -2.32 -0.26 0.97
N THR A 71 -1.25 -0.03 0.19
CA THR A 71 0.08 -0.56 0.48
C THR A 71 0.89 0.37 1.40
N ALA A 72 0.43 1.62 1.57
CA ALA A 72 0.99 2.60 2.47
C ALA A 72 -0.14 3.32 3.23
N THR A 73 0.07 3.56 4.53
CA THR A 73 -0.79 4.38 5.38
C THR A 73 0.00 5.54 5.96
N ALA A 74 -0.69 6.50 6.60
CA ALA A 74 -0.02 7.58 7.32
C ALA A 74 0.91 7.09 8.43
N ASP A 75 0.74 5.84 8.90
CA ASP A 75 1.58 5.21 9.92
C ASP A 75 3.03 5.06 9.47
N LEU A 76 3.30 5.05 8.15
CA LEU A 76 4.67 5.09 7.63
C LEU A 76 5.45 6.31 8.14
N TRP A 77 4.78 7.40 8.49
CA TRP A 77 5.41 8.64 8.95
C TRP A 77 5.61 8.71 10.45
N ALA A 78 5.10 7.74 11.24
CA ALA A 78 5.07 7.80 12.70
C ALA A 78 6.44 8.06 13.35
N HIS A 79 7.54 7.71 12.67
CA HIS A 79 8.92 7.91 13.13
C HIS A 79 9.76 8.78 12.19
N HIS A 80 9.17 9.36 11.14
CA HIS A 80 9.90 10.03 10.06
C HIS A 80 9.49 11.49 9.84
N GLY A 81 8.54 12.02 10.61
CA GLY A 81 8.16 13.44 10.58
C GLY A 81 6.66 13.66 10.71
N PRO A 82 6.14 14.84 10.28
CA PRO A 82 4.71 15.09 10.29
C PRO A 82 4.01 14.15 9.30
N SER A 83 2.86 13.61 9.71
CA SER A 83 2.03 12.80 8.81
C SER A 83 1.45 13.67 7.69
N PRO A 84 1.46 13.20 6.43
CA PRO A 84 0.88 13.93 5.31
C PRO A 84 -0.64 14.09 5.50
N ARG A 85 -1.19 15.15 4.89
CA ARG A 85 -2.62 15.19 4.62
C ARG A 85 -2.96 14.10 3.59
N THR A 86 -3.87 13.19 3.93
CA THR A 86 -4.25 12.10 3.02
C THR A 86 -5.55 12.40 2.26
N VAL A 87 -5.60 11.94 1.01
CA VAL A 87 -6.79 11.95 0.16
C VAL A 87 -7.10 10.51 -0.22
N ARG A 88 -8.28 10.02 0.15
CA ARG A 88 -8.69 8.65 -0.19
C ARG A 88 -9.26 8.59 -1.60
N VAL A 89 -8.84 7.58 -2.35
CA VAL A 89 -9.32 7.26 -3.70
C VAL A 89 -9.82 5.82 -3.73
N ALA A 90 -10.79 5.51 -4.61
CA ALA A 90 -11.49 4.23 -4.60
C ALA A 90 -10.66 3.08 -5.16
N ASN A 91 -9.83 3.34 -6.17
CA ASN A 91 -9.08 2.33 -6.92
C ASN A 91 -7.80 2.92 -7.55
N THR A 92 -7.04 2.07 -8.25
CA THR A 92 -5.77 2.43 -8.89
C THR A 92 -5.93 3.46 -10.01
N ASP A 93 -7.02 3.41 -10.80
CA ASP A 93 -7.22 4.35 -11.91
C ASP A 93 -7.50 5.75 -11.38
N GLU A 94 -8.35 5.86 -10.36
CA GLU A 94 -8.60 7.13 -9.68
C GLU A 94 -7.33 7.64 -8.98
N TRP A 95 -6.53 6.73 -8.41
CA TRP A 95 -5.24 7.07 -7.81
C TRP A 95 -4.28 7.71 -8.81
N LEU A 96 -4.10 7.10 -9.99
CA LEU A 96 -3.25 7.65 -11.05
C LEU A 96 -3.79 8.97 -11.61
N ALA A 97 -5.11 9.06 -11.82
CA ALA A 97 -5.74 10.29 -12.27
C ALA A 97 -5.54 11.43 -11.26
N ARG A 98 -5.72 11.16 -9.96
CA ARG A 98 -5.51 12.15 -8.90
C ARG A 98 -4.07 12.64 -8.85
N ILE A 99 -3.10 11.73 -8.88
CA ILE A 99 -1.67 12.07 -8.90
C ILE A 99 -1.34 12.96 -10.10
N THR A 100 -1.90 12.65 -11.27
CA THR A 100 -1.65 13.42 -12.50
C THR A 100 -2.21 14.84 -12.42
N LEU A 101 -3.37 15.01 -11.79
CA LEU A 101 -4.04 16.30 -11.67
C LEU A 101 -3.51 17.18 -10.53
N GLY A 102 -2.90 16.57 -9.50
CA GLY A 102 -2.47 17.24 -8.26
C GLY A 102 -3.55 17.19 -7.18
#